data_AF-A0A7K0BKE0-F1
#
_entry.id   AF-A0A7K0BKE0-F1
#
_cell.length_a   1.000
_cell.length_b   1.000
_cell.length_c   1.000
_cell.angle_alpha   90.00
_cell.angle_beta   90.00
_cell.angle_gamma   90.00
#
_symmetry.space_group_name_H-M   'P 1'
#
loop_
_entity.id
_entity.type
_entity.pdbx_description
1 polymer ?
#
loop_
_entity_poly.entity_id
_entity_poly.type
_entity_poly.pdbx_seq_one_letter_code
_entity_poly.pdbx_strand_id
1 'polypeptide(L)'
;MNTTISTNAKVYPGMICDSVEFFLHENQLKAIQNGKIKTFSELSFATIEVLKEEINKDIEVKLALHEFHPTSDIKRIEQFAICRFGGLDFQGDIKNGELQNGEYWPCPNHGKCQFEGILCKLPLVNGQRLTKQEVDLIKLSSTDKTNDVIAEDLGIPLGTFHQLKHKLYEKFVVQTKQELTKLSALINII
;
A
#
# COMPACT_ATOMS: atom_id res chain seq x y z
N MET A 1 -22.82 -37.76 -4.65
CA MET A 1 -21.67 -37.05 -4.05
C MET A 1 -22.01 -35.58 -4.09
N ASN A 2 -22.38 -34.99 -2.94
CA ASN A 2 -22.72 -33.57 -2.86
C ASN A 2 -21.41 -32.78 -2.75
N THR A 3 -21.03 -32.14 -3.85
CA THR A 3 -19.94 -31.18 -3.87
C THR A 3 -20.45 -29.90 -3.22
N THR A 4 -20.17 -29.72 -1.93
CA THR A 4 -20.32 -28.42 -1.26
C THR A 4 -19.32 -27.45 -1.91
N ILE A 5 -19.82 -26.63 -2.83
CA ILE A 5 -19.11 -25.46 -3.32
C ILE A 5 -19.11 -24.48 -2.14
N SER A 6 -18.02 -24.46 -1.36
CA SER A 6 -17.77 -23.34 -0.45
C SER A 6 -17.51 -22.11 -1.30
N THR A 7 -18.53 -21.28 -1.49
CA THR A 7 -18.37 -19.92 -1.98
C THR A 7 -17.66 -19.15 -0.88
N ASN A 8 -16.32 -19.19 -0.85
CA ASN A 8 -15.53 -18.26 -0.05
C ASN A 8 -15.83 -16.85 -0.59
N ALA A 9 -16.82 -16.19 0.00
CA ALA A 9 -17.06 -14.77 -0.24
C ALA A 9 -15.77 -14.03 0.12
N LYS A 10 -15.24 -13.22 -0.81
CA LYS A 10 -14.16 -12.29 -0.48
C LYS A 10 -14.71 -11.26 0.50
N VAL A 11 -14.41 -11.45 1.76
CA VAL A 11 -14.74 -10.53 2.85
C VAL A 11 -13.49 -9.76 3.23
N TYR A 12 -13.68 -8.53 3.69
CA TYR A 12 -12.58 -7.74 4.21
C TYR A 12 -12.07 -8.33 5.53
N PRO A 13 -10.76 -8.23 5.80
CA PRO A 13 -10.19 -8.64 7.08
C PRO A 13 -10.88 -7.91 8.24
N GLY A 14 -11.01 -8.58 9.38
CA GLY A 14 -11.70 -8.03 10.55
C GLY A 14 -13.22 -8.08 10.48
N MET A 15 -13.85 -8.43 9.35
CA MET A 15 -15.32 -8.58 9.27
C MET A 15 -15.81 -9.85 9.99
N ILE A 16 -15.10 -10.96 9.81
CA ILE A 16 -15.47 -12.28 10.36
C ILE A 16 -14.28 -12.99 11.03
N CYS A 17 -13.13 -12.34 11.13
CA CYS A 17 -11.91 -12.85 11.73
C CYS A 17 -11.29 -11.80 12.66
N ASP A 18 -10.24 -12.20 13.38
CA ASP A 18 -9.56 -11.35 14.37
C ASP A 18 -8.50 -10.42 13.75
N SER A 19 -8.39 -10.38 12.43
CA SER A 19 -7.51 -9.44 11.74
C SER A 19 -7.98 -7.99 11.92
N VAL A 20 -7.07 -7.05 11.76
CA VAL A 20 -7.40 -5.62 11.66
C VAL A 20 -7.05 -5.16 10.25
N GLU A 21 -7.99 -4.44 9.63
CA GLU A 21 -7.80 -3.75 8.35
C GLU A 21 -8.01 -2.26 8.60
N PHE A 22 -7.01 -1.43 8.35
CA PHE A 22 -7.10 0.02 8.37
C PHE A 22 -7.52 0.54 7.00
N PHE A 23 -8.16 1.70 6.97
CA PHE A 23 -8.43 2.40 5.72
C PHE A 23 -8.76 3.86 6.00
N LEU A 24 -8.46 4.73 5.03
CA LEU A 24 -8.81 6.14 5.07
C LEU A 24 -10.19 6.36 4.43
N HIS A 25 -11.12 6.97 5.18
CA HIS A 25 -12.42 7.37 4.67
C HIS A 25 -12.74 8.79 5.15
N GLU A 26 -13.07 9.69 4.22
CA GLU A 26 -13.36 11.11 4.53
C GLU A 26 -12.28 11.78 5.40
N ASN A 27 -11.00 11.50 5.10
CA ASN A 27 -9.83 12.00 5.83
C ASN A 27 -9.77 11.58 7.32
N GLN A 28 -10.45 10.49 7.67
CA GLN A 28 -10.39 9.87 8.98
C GLN A 28 -9.90 8.43 8.86
N LEU A 29 -8.96 8.05 9.72
CA LEU A 29 -8.56 6.65 9.82
C LEU A 29 -9.69 5.84 10.46
N LYS A 30 -10.11 4.80 9.74
CA LYS A 30 -11.03 3.78 10.21
C LYS A 30 -10.32 2.45 10.28
N ALA A 31 -10.89 1.51 11.02
CA ALA A 31 -10.47 0.12 10.98
C ALA A 31 -11.65 -0.84 11.02
N ILE A 32 -11.57 -1.93 10.27
CA ILE A 32 -12.45 -3.09 10.42
C ILE A 32 -11.81 -4.03 11.43
N GLN A 33 -12.50 -4.27 12.54
CA GLN A 33 -12.04 -5.15 13.61
C GLN A 33 -13.24 -5.78 14.33
N ASN A 34 -13.23 -7.11 14.46
CA ASN A 34 -14.25 -7.89 15.18
C ASN A 34 -15.68 -7.59 14.71
N GLY A 35 -15.88 -7.53 13.39
CA GLY A 35 -17.17 -7.30 12.74
C GLY A 35 -17.68 -5.86 12.80
N LYS A 36 -16.86 -4.91 13.24
CA LYS A 36 -17.24 -3.49 13.37
C LYS A 36 -16.24 -2.58 12.67
N ILE A 37 -16.75 -1.45 12.18
CA ILE A 37 -15.93 -0.31 11.77
C ILE A 37 -15.71 0.56 13.00
N LYS A 38 -14.45 0.86 13.29
CA LYS A 38 -13.99 1.68 14.42
C LYS A 38 -13.24 2.89 13.92
N THR A 39 -13.32 3.99 14.65
CA THR A 39 -12.41 5.12 14.51
C THR A 39 -11.09 4.85 15.22
N PHE A 40 -10.06 5.64 14.92
CA PHE A 40 -8.76 5.53 15.59
C PHE A 40 -8.86 5.56 17.13
N SER A 41 -9.73 6.42 17.67
CA SER A 41 -9.96 6.52 19.12
C SER A 41 -10.64 5.31 19.77
N GLU A 42 -11.27 4.44 18.96
CA GLU A 42 -11.97 3.23 19.42
C GLU A 42 -11.12 1.96 19.28
N LEU A 43 -9.90 2.09 18.74
CA LEU A 43 -8.98 0.97 18.59
C LEU A 43 -8.57 0.41 19.95
N SER A 44 -8.32 -0.90 19.98
CA SER A 44 -7.84 -1.55 21.19
C SER A 44 -6.43 -1.08 21.56
N PHE A 45 -6.10 -1.09 22.85
CA PHE A 45 -4.74 -0.80 23.33
C PHE A 45 -3.68 -1.69 22.64
N ALA A 46 -3.98 -2.98 22.45
CA ALA A 46 -3.09 -3.91 21.75
C ALA A 46 -2.81 -3.47 20.30
N THR A 47 -3.83 -3.00 19.58
CA THR A 47 -3.69 -2.47 18.21
C THR A 47 -2.76 -1.24 18.19
N ILE A 48 -2.94 -0.32 19.14
CA ILE A 48 -2.12 0.90 19.24
C ILE A 48 -0.67 0.56 19.59
N GLU A 49 -0.43 -0.36 20.53
CA GLU A 49 0.93 -0.74 20.91
C GLU A 49 1.66 -1.45 19.77
N VAL A 50 1.00 -2.32 19.00
CA VAL A 50 1.61 -2.96 17.81
C VAL A 50 2.10 -1.92 16.79
N LEU A 51 1.31 -0.87 16.51
CA LEU A 51 1.73 0.22 15.62
C LEU A 51 2.92 0.99 16.20
N LYS A 52 2.89 1.28 17.50
CA LYS A 52 3.93 2.02 18.21
C LYS A 52 5.24 1.24 18.27
N GLU A 53 5.18 -0.07 18.50
CA GLU A 53 6.34 -0.95 18.44
C GLU A 53 7.00 -0.91 17.08
N GLU A 54 6.21 -0.98 16.00
CA GLU A 54 6.76 -0.90 14.64
C GLU A 54 7.43 0.46 14.37
N ILE A 55 6.80 1.57 14.76
CA ILE A 55 7.40 2.91 14.64
C ILE A 55 8.75 2.98 15.36
N ASN A 56 8.88 2.33 16.52
CA ASN A 56 10.12 2.36 17.31
C ASN A 56 11.25 1.49 16.75
N LYS A 57 10.95 0.53 15.86
CA LYS A 57 11.97 -0.28 15.18
C LYS A 57 12.73 0.49 14.10
N ASP A 58 12.14 1.55 13.56
CA ASP A 58 12.68 2.32 12.44
C ASP A 58 12.86 3.79 12.83
N ILE A 59 14.13 4.20 13.00
CA ILE A 59 14.47 5.55 13.43
C ILE A 59 14.08 6.61 12.40
N GLU A 60 14.14 6.31 11.10
CA GLU A 60 13.79 7.26 10.04
C GLU A 60 12.28 7.52 10.05
N VAL A 61 11.48 6.45 10.17
CA VAL A 61 10.02 6.55 10.36
C VAL A 61 9.69 7.37 11.60
N LYS A 62 10.35 7.09 12.72
CA LYS A 62 10.11 7.81 13.98
C LYS A 62 10.40 9.30 13.87
N LEU A 63 11.52 9.68 13.25
CA LEU A 63 11.89 11.09 13.02
C LEU A 63 10.92 11.78 12.07
N ALA A 64 10.54 11.13 10.96
CA ALA A 64 9.57 11.66 10.01
C ALA A 64 8.20 11.94 10.66
N LEU A 65 7.72 11.02 11.50
CA LEU A 65 6.48 11.21 12.26
C LEU A 65 6.60 12.32 13.30
N HIS A 66 7.76 12.43 13.97
CA HIS A 66 8.01 13.51 14.91
C HIS A 66 7.97 14.88 14.21
N GLU A 67 8.48 14.98 12.99
CA GLU A 67 8.41 16.22 12.21
C GLU A 67 6.98 16.55 11.77
N PHE A 68 6.18 15.56 11.34
CA PHE A 68 4.74 15.76 11.08
C PHE A 68 3.98 16.26 12.31
N HIS A 69 4.24 15.65 13.46
CA HIS A 69 3.50 15.91 14.70
C HIS A 69 4.45 16.07 15.89
N PRO A 70 5.06 17.24 16.10
CA PRO A 70 6.12 17.43 17.11
C PRO A 70 5.71 17.26 18.57
N THR A 71 4.41 17.32 18.86
CA THR A 71 3.90 17.37 20.25
C THR A 71 2.91 16.27 20.60
N SER A 72 2.54 15.39 19.65
CA SER A 72 1.46 14.42 19.88
C SER A 72 1.81 13.03 19.37
N ASP A 73 2.12 12.12 20.31
CA ASP A 73 2.40 10.71 20.01
C ASP A 73 1.20 10.00 19.38
N ILE A 74 -0.02 10.30 19.85
CA ILE A 74 -1.25 9.72 19.32
C ILE A 74 -1.43 10.08 17.84
N LYS A 75 -1.20 11.34 17.46
CA LYS A 75 -1.25 11.75 16.05
C LYS A 75 -0.15 11.10 15.21
N ARG A 76 1.03 10.85 15.77
CA ARG A 76 2.11 10.12 15.07
C ARG A 76 1.69 8.70 14.73
N ILE A 77 1.08 8.00 15.69
CA ILE A 77 0.62 6.62 15.50
C ILE A 77 -0.50 6.59 14.46
N GLU A 78 -1.45 7.52 14.52
CA GLU A 78 -2.51 7.66 13.52
C GLU A 78 -1.95 7.94 12.12
N GLN A 79 -1.03 8.91 12.01
CA GLN A 79 -0.39 9.29 10.75
C GLN A 79 0.43 8.14 10.15
N PHE A 80 1.11 7.35 11.00
CA PHE A 80 1.80 6.14 10.56
C PHE A 80 0.84 5.13 9.93
N ALA A 81 -0.26 4.83 10.63
CA ALA A 81 -1.27 3.90 10.13
C ALA A 81 -1.88 4.38 8.82
N ILE A 82 -2.25 5.67 8.72
CA ILE A 82 -2.73 6.28 7.47
C ILE A 82 -1.70 6.13 6.34
N CYS A 83 -0.43 6.48 6.59
CA CYS A 83 0.59 6.42 5.55
C CYS A 83 0.88 4.99 5.08
N ARG A 84 0.79 4.01 5.97
CA ARG A 84 1.22 2.64 5.72
C ARG A 84 0.10 1.70 5.25
N PHE A 85 -1.14 1.98 5.67
CA PHE A 85 -2.31 1.10 5.57
C PHE A 85 -3.60 1.90 5.29
N GLY A 86 -3.50 2.93 4.46
CA GLY A 86 -4.62 3.85 4.20
C GLY A 86 -5.58 3.35 3.12
N GLY A 87 -5.19 2.35 2.34
CA GLY A 87 -6.00 1.67 1.35
C GLY A 87 -6.82 0.56 1.99
N LEU A 88 -8.01 0.31 1.43
CA LEU A 88 -8.84 -0.81 1.85
C LEU A 88 -8.58 -1.98 0.92
N ASP A 89 -8.00 -3.07 1.44
CA ASP A 89 -7.67 -4.25 0.65
C ASP A 89 -8.07 -5.58 1.33
N PHE A 90 -7.79 -6.71 0.69
CA PHE A 90 -8.20 -8.04 1.18
C PHE A 90 -7.15 -8.73 2.07
N GLN A 91 -6.15 -8.00 2.56
CA GLN A 91 -5.02 -8.48 3.32
C GLN A 91 -4.85 -7.70 4.63
N GLY A 92 -5.36 -8.29 5.72
CA GLY A 92 -5.32 -7.63 7.03
C GLY A 92 -3.95 -7.09 7.42
N ASP A 93 -3.91 -5.81 7.79
CA ASP A 93 -2.72 -5.10 8.25
C ASP A 93 -2.16 -5.63 9.56
N ILE A 94 -3.02 -6.16 10.42
CA ILE A 94 -2.61 -6.91 11.61
C ILE A 94 -3.22 -8.30 11.53
N LYS A 95 -2.36 -9.32 11.61
CA LYS A 95 -2.74 -10.74 11.60
C LYS A 95 -2.09 -11.43 12.79
N ASN A 96 -2.89 -12.12 13.61
CA ASN A 96 -2.41 -12.80 14.81
C ASN A 96 -1.60 -11.89 15.76
N GLY A 97 -1.97 -10.61 15.85
CA GLY A 97 -1.28 -9.61 16.65
C GLY A 97 -0.01 -9.02 16.02
N GLU A 98 0.39 -9.48 14.83
CA GLU A 98 1.58 -9.00 14.12
C GLU A 98 1.22 -8.01 13.02
N LEU A 99 1.87 -6.85 13.02
CA LEU A 99 1.75 -5.87 11.96
C LEU A 99 2.41 -6.39 10.68
N GLN A 100 1.71 -6.29 9.57
CA GLN A 100 2.22 -6.64 8.27
C GLN A 100 3.09 -5.49 7.72
N ASN A 101 3.85 -5.76 6.65
CA ASN A 101 4.83 -4.81 6.12
C ASN A 101 4.20 -3.48 5.63
N GLY A 102 2.92 -3.56 5.25
CA GLY A 102 2.14 -2.47 4.68
C GLY A 102 2.05 -2.53 3.17
N GLU A 103 1.09 -1.77 2.68
CA GLU A 103 0.65 -1.76 1.29
C GLU A 103 1.11 -0.47 0.60
N TYR A 104 1.05 -0.54 -0.73
CA TYR A 104 0.97 0.67 -1.52
C TYR A 104 -0.51 1.01 -1.66
N TRP A 105 -0.89 2.23 -1.32
CA TRP A 105 -2.22 2.75 -1.58
C TRP A 105 -2.08 4.11 -2.26
N PRO A 106 -3.07 4.55 -3.06
CA PRO A 106 -3.01 5.80 -3.82
C PRO A 106 -3.20 7.02 -2.91
N CYS A 107 -2.22 7.27 -2.02
CA CYS A 107 -2.20 8.41 -1.13
C CYS A 107 -2.31 9.72 -1.93
N PRO A 108 -3.23 10.63 -1.59
CA PRO A 108 -3.43 11.88 -2.34
C PRO A 108 -2.23 12.81 -2.29
N ASN A 109 -1.27 12.55 -1.38
CA ASN A 109 -0.05 13.33 -1.20
C ASN A 109 1.17 12.76 -1.96
N HIS A 110 1.01 11.69 -2.74
CA HIS A 110 2.10 11.17 -3.58
C HIS A 110 2.65 12.25 -4.52
N GLY A 111 3.97 12.28 -4.68
CA GLY A 111 4.69 13.31 -5.45
C GLY A 111 4.86 14.67 -4.75
N LYS A 112 4.19 14.91 -3.61
CA LYS A 112 4.26 16.19 -2.86
C LYS A 112 4.71 16.01 -1.41
N CYS A 113 4.51 14.83 -0.83
CA CYS A 113 4.90 14.55 0.54
C CYS A 113 6.41 14.42 0.67
N GLN A 114 7.01 15.18 1.59
CA GLN A 114 8.45 15.11 1.87
C GLN A 114 8.91 13.78 2.46
N PHE A 115 7.99 12.98 3.02
CA PHE A 115 8.27 11.65 3.58
C PHE A 115 7.71 10.51 2.72
N GLU A 116 7.41 10.79 1.45
CA GLU A 116 7.06 9.75 0.47
C GLU A 116 8.19 8.71 0.39
N GLY A 117 7.86 7.43 0.50
CA GLY A 117 8.83 6.32 0.49
C GLY A 117 9.45 5.97 1.84
N ILE A 118 9.34 6.86 2.84
CA ILE A 118 9.76 6.57 4.23
C ILE A 118 8.60 5.92 4.98
N LEU A 119 7.49 6.66 5.10
CA LEU A 119 6.30 6.19 5.82
C LEU A 119 5.44 5.27 4.98
N CYS A 120 5.13 5.67 3.75
CA CYS A 120 4.46 4.81 2.77
C CYS A 120 5.47 3.88 2.11
N LYS A 121 5.09 2.62 1.88
CA LYS A 121 5.94 1.66 1.18
C LYS A 121 5.53 1.60 -0.29
N LEU A 122 6.53 1.54 -1.17
CA LEU A 122 6.29 1.20 -2.57
C LEU A 122 5.89 -0.28 -2.68
N PRO A 123 5.15 -0.69 -3.72
CA PRO A 123 4.66 -2.05 -3.87
C PRO A 123 5.78 -3.09 -3.79
N LEU A 124 5.51 -4.25 -3.16
CA LEU A 124 6.40 -5.41 -3.18
C LEU A 124 5.94 -6.38 -4.26
N VAL A 125 6.83 -6.74 -5.17
CA VAL A 125 6.56 -7.72 -6.22
C VAL A 125 7.68 -8.74 -6.20
N ASN A 126 7.34 -10.02 -6.01
CA ASN A 126 8.29 -11.13 -5.97
C ASN A 126 9.49 -10.87 -5.03
N GLY A 127 9.21 -10.32 -3.84
CA GLY A 127 10.23 -10.01 -2.83
C GLY A 127 11.06 -8.76 -3.12
N GLN A 128 10.80 -8.05 -4.23
CA GLN A 128 11.51 -6.83 -4.60
C GLN A 128 10.58 -5.62 -4.53
N ARG A 129 11.02 -4.55 -3.87
CA ARG A 129 10.28 -3.29 -3.85
C ARG A 129 10.39 -2.61 -5.23
N LEU A 130 9.29 -2.05 -5.68
CA LEU A 130 9.30 -1.18 -6.84
C LEU A 130 9.95 0.16 -6.49
N THR A 131 10.57 0.78 -7.49
CA THR A 131 11.00 2.17 -7.44
C THR A 131 9.86 3.10 -7.85
N LYS A 132 9.98 4.38 -7.53
CA LYS A 132 9.00 5.40 -7.97
C LYS A 132 8.86 5.43 -9.50
N GLN A 133 10.00 5.37 -10.21
CA GLN A 133 10.02 5.34 -11.67
C GLN A 133 9.31 4.10 -12.24
N GLU A 134 9.44 2.94 -11.60
CA GLU A 134 8.71 1.73 -12.00
C GLU A 134 7.19 1.87 -11.76
N VAL A 135 6.78 2.46 -10.63
CA VAL A 135 5.36 2.73 -10.35
C VAL A 135 4.77 3.71 -11.37
N ASP A 136 5.48 4.79 -11.70
CA ASP A 136 5.05 5.76 -12.70
C ASP A 136 4.96 5.12 -14.09
N LEU A 137 5.94 4.27 -14.44
CA LEU A 137 5.91 3.47 -15.67
C LEU A 137 4.69 2.55 -15.72
N ILE A 138 4.32 1.87 -14.63
CA ILE A 138 3.14 0.99 -14.57
C ILE A 138 1.85 1.79 -14.81
N LYS A 139 1.70 2.94 -14.13
CA LYS A 139 0.52 3.79 -14.25
C LYS A 139 0.33 4.25 -15.69
N LEU A 140 1.38 4.81 -16.30
CA LEU A 140 1.34 5.23 -17.70
C LEU A 140 1.15 4.05 -18.65
N SER A 141 1.79 2.91 -18.38
CA SER A 141 1.61 1.66 -19.13
C SER A 141 0.26 0.99 -18.90
N SER A 142 -0.62 1.52 -18.07
CA SER A 142 -1.99 1.00 -17.93
C SER A 142 -3.02 1.87 -18.67
N THR A 143 -2.55 2.93 -19.33
CA THR A 143 -3.36 3.79 -20.21
C THR A 143 -3.31 3.31 -21.67
N ASP A 144 -3.99 4.03 -22.56
CA ASP A 144 -3.95 3.86 -24.01
C ASP A 144 -2.70 4.47 -24.69
N LYS A 145 -1.82 5.15 -23.94
CA LYS A 145 -0.60 5.79 -24.46
C LYS A 145 0.37 4.79 -25.11
N THR A 146 1.05 5.25 -26.17
CA THR A 146 2.12 4.51 -26.85
C THR A 146 3.43 4.61 -26.07
N ASN A 147 4.37 3.70 -26.34
CA ASN A 147 5.66 3.68 -25.66
C ASN A 147 6.44 5.00 -25.83
N ASP A 148 6.37 5.62 -27.02
CA ASP A 148 7.05 6.89 -27.31
C ASP A 148 6.51 8.02 -26.44
N VAL A 149 5.19 8.14 -26.32
CA VAL A 149 4.53 9.15 -25.48
C VAL A 149 4.84 8.91 -24.00
N ILE A 150 4.85 7.65 -23.56
CA ILE A 150 5.20 7.32 -22.17
C ILE A 150 6.67 7.68 -21.88
N ALA A 151 7.58 7.42 -22.81
CA ALA A 151 9.00 7.78 -22.65
C ALA A 151 9.17 9.31 -22.54
N GLU A 152 8.43 10.07 -23.37
CA GLU A 152 8.38 11.53 -23.31
C GLU A 152 7.80 12.02 -21.97
N ASP A 153 6.68 11.48 -21.51
CA ASP A 153 6.05 11.83 -20.22
C ASP A 153 6.97 11.56 -19.02
N LEU A 154 7.76 10.48 -19.09
CA LEU A 154 8.76 10.13 -18.08
C LEU A 154 10.05 10.96 -18.20
N GLY A 155 10.20 11.75 -19.28
CA GLY A 155 11.40 12.53 -19.55
C GLY A 155 12.65 11.69 -19.82
N ILE A 156 12.51 10.48 -20.41
CA ILE A 156 13.62 9.55 -20.66
C ILE A 156 13.74 9.17 -22.14
N PRO A 157 14.96 8.85 -22.64
CA PRO A 157 15.13 8.32 -23.99
C PRO A 157 14.38 7.00 -24.21
N LEU A 158 13.84 6.79 -25.40
CA LEU A 158 13.08 5.58 -25.75
C LEU A 158 13.88 4.28 -25.53
N GLY A 159 15.18 4.28 -25.81
CA GLY A 159 16.06 3.13 -25.52
C GLY A 159 16.11 2.79 -24.02
N THR A 160 16.19 3.82 -23.16
CA THR A 160 16.15 3.66 -21.69
C THR A 160 14.79 3.15 -21.24
N PHE A 161 13.70 3.69 -21.80
CA PHE A 161 12.34 3.21 -21.55
C PHE A 161 12.21 1.71 -21.85
N HIS A 162 12.72 1.23 -22.98
CA HIS A 162 12.67 -0.19 -23.32
C HIS A 162 13.41 -1.08 -22.33
N GLN A 163 14.59 -0.66 -21.86
CA GLN A 163 15.33 -1.39 -20.84
C GLN A 163 14.59 -1.40 -19.49
N LEU A 164 14.03 -0.26 -19.07
CA LEU A 164 13.25 -0.17 -17.84
C LEU A 164 12.01 -1.07 -17.89
N LYS A 165 11.28 -1.03 -19.02
CA LYS A 165 10.11 -1.90 -19.25
C LYS A 165 10.49 -3.37 -19.22
N HIS A 166 11.61 -3.76 -19.84
CA HIS A 166 12.08 -5.15 -19.82
C HIS A 166 12.33 -5.64 -18.39
N LYS A 167 13.11 -4.88 -17.61
CA LYS A 167 13.40 -5.21 -16.20
C LYS A 167 12.14 -5.28 -15.35
N LEU A 168 11.19 -4.38 -15.60
CA LEU A 168 9.90 -4.38 -14.92
C LEU A 168 9.11 -5.66 -15.23
N TYR A 169 9.09 -6.08 -16.50
CA TYR A 169 8.40 -7.30 -16.93
C TYR A 169 9.04 -8.55 -16.33
N GLU A 170 10.37 -8.59 -16.24
CA GLU A 170 11.09 -9.65 -15.52
C GLU A 170 10.72 -9.68 -14.03
N LYS A 171 10.64 -8.52 -13.38
CA LYS A 171 10.26 -8.42 -11.96
C LYS A 171 8.84 -8.92 -11.71
N PHE A 172 7.89 -8.64 -12.61
CA PHE A 172 6.51 -9.12 -12.54
C PHE A 172 6.31 -10.53 -13.09
N VAL A 173 7.30 -11.09 -13.80
CA VAL A 173 7.20 -12.36 -14.54
C VAL A 173 6.03 -12.34 -15.52
N VAL A 174 5.97 -11.29 -16.34
CA VAL A 174 4.92 -11.07 -17.36
C VAL A 174 5.52 -10.84 -18.73
N GLN A 175 4.72 -11.11 -19.77
CA GLN A 175 5.12 -10.92 -21.17
C GLN A 175 4.36 -9.77 -21.83
N THR A 176 3.20 -9.40 -21.30
CA THR A 176 2.31 -8.44 -21.94
C THR A 176 1.95 -7.25 -21.05
N LYS A 177 1.60 -6.12 -21.69
CA LYS A 177 1.08 -4.92 -21.02
C LYS A 177 -0.20 -5.25 -20.25
N GLN A 178 -1.05 -6.10 -20.80
CA GLN A 178 -2.33 -6.50 -20.21
C GLN A 178 -2.14 -7.32 -18.92
N GLU A 179 -1.18 -8.25 -18.91
CA GLU A 179 -0.81 -8.99 -17.70
C GLU A 179 -0.27 -8.04 -16.63
N LEU A 180 0.62 -7.12 -17.00
CA LEU A 180 1.14 -6.11 -16.07
C LEU A 180 -0.01 -5.28 -15.47
N THR A 181 -0.93 -4.75 -16.28
CA THR A 181 -2.08 -3.99 -15.82
C THR A 181 -2.95 -4.80 -14.86
N LYS A 182 -3.27 -6.06 -15.20
CA LYS A 182 -4.08 -6.93 -14.34
C LYS A 182 -3.41 -7.16 -12.98
N LEU A 183 -2.11 -7.46 -12.96
CA LEU A 183 -1.38 -7.66 -11.71
C LEU A 183 -1.26 -6.37 -10.90
N SER A 184 -1.06 -5.24 -11.58
CA SER A 184 -0.93 -3.92 -10.95
C SER A 184 -2.21 -3.49 -10.23
N ALA A 185 -3.38 -3.83 -10.78
CA ALA A 185 -4.67 -3.60 -10.13
C ALA A 185 -4.86 -4.44 -8.86
N LEU A 186 -4.23 -5.63 -8.78
CA LEU A 186 -4.31 -6.50 -7.59
C LEU A 186 -3.45 -5.99 -6.41
N ILE A 187 -2.50 -5.10 -6.68
CA ILE A 187 -1.58 -4.52 -5.69
C ILE A 187 -1.76 -3.00 -5.57
N ASN A 188 -2.95 -2.51 -5.92
CA ASN A 188 -3.40 -1.13 -5.71
C ASN A 188 -2.55 -0.04 -6.39
N ILE A 189 -1.81 -0.36 -7.44
CA ILE A 189 -1.02 0.65 -8.19
C ILE A 189 -1.93 1.49 -9.10
N ILE A 190 -2.95 0.85 -9.68
CA ILE A 190 -3.93 1.43 -10.60
C ILE A 190 -5.35 1.12 -10.15
#